data_AF-A0A0D7WFF5-F1
#
_entry.id   AF-A0A0D7WFF5-F1
#
_cell.length_a   1.000
_cell.length_b   1.000
_cell.length_c   1.000
_cell.angle_alpha   90.00
_cell.angle_beta   90.00
_cell.angle_gamma   90.00
#
_symmetry.space_group_name_H-M   'P 1'
#
loop_
_entity.id
_entity.type
_entity.pdbx_description
1 polymer ?
#
loop_
_entity_poly.entity_id
_entity_poly.type
_entity_poly.pdbx_seq_one_letter_code
_entity_poly.pdbx_strand_id
1 'polypeptide(L)'
;MDSGVINSQRFFILMFLVIVLDIAFSDYFPWVKALYTSDNLEVIALNEKITNQNFSKLLVVKTLRFLSVAFLVVAFYFYHKFLKNIKSNVLFNKDNYRLLFRVSTFLIVYAIIHYILNYFDVERGYFNNGYVVFIAITIYSFGEIFKYATKVKNENDLTI
;
A
#
# COMPACT_ATOMS: atom_id res chain seq x y z
N MET A 1 18.93 -19.98 -9.07
CA MET A 1 18.65 -18.52 -8.97
C MET A 1 19.86 -17.87 -8.36
N ASP A 2 20.46 -16.91 -9.06
CA ASP A 2 21.65 -16.21 -8.57
C ASP A 2 21.37 -15.49 -7.25
N SER A 3 22.37 -15.50 -6.37
CA SER A 3 22.34 -14.83 -5.06
C SER A 3 21.97 -13.34 -5.17
N GLY A 4 22.35 -12.69 -6.28
CA GLY A 4 22.02 -11.30 -6.59
C GLY A 4 20.51 -11.05 -6.70
N VAL A 5 19.75 -11.92 -7.38
CA VAL A 5 18.29 -11.75 -7.56
C VAL A 5 17.56 -11.84 -6.21
N ILE A 6 17.97 -12.80 -5.37
CA ILE A 6 17.39 -13.00 -4.03
C ILE A 6 17.68 -11.81 -3.12
N ASN A 7 18.89 -11.26 -3.17
CA ASN A 7 19.28 -10.10 -2.37
C ASN A 7 18.55 -8.83 -2.83
N SER A 8 18.40 -8.61 -4.14
CA SER A 8 17.61 -7.49 -4.67
C SER A 8 16.13 -7.58 -4.28
N GLN A 9 15.53 -8.78 -4.31
CA GLN A 9 14.16 -8.99 -3.83
C GLN A 9 14.01 -8.66 -2.34
N ARG A 10 14.94 -9.13 -1.50
CA ARG A 10 14.95 -8.84 -0.06
C ARG A 10 15.10 -7.34 0.20
N PHE A 11 16.00 -6.67 -0.53
CA PHE A 11 16.19 -5.23 -0.43
C PHE A 11 14.92 -4.45 -0.81
N PHE A 12 14.25 -4.83 -1.90
CA PHE A 12 12.99 -4.22 -2.32
C PHE A 12 11.87 -4.40 -1.28
N ILE A 13 11.73 -5.61 -0.73
CA ILE A 13 10.81 -5.91 0.38
C ILE A 13 11.11 -5.00 1.59
N LEU A 14 12.38 -4.84 1.94
CA LEU A 14 12.81 -4.07 3.11
C LEU A 14 12.55 -2.57 2.91
N MET A 15 12.84 -2.04 1.72
CA MET A 15 12.50 -0.67 1.32
C MET A 15 10.98 -0.43 1.37
N PHE A 16 10.16 -1.36 0.87
CA PHE A 16 8.71 -1.25 0.94
C PHE A 16 8.21 -1.24 2.39
N LEU A 17 8.76 -2.11 3.25
CA LEU A 17 8.43 -2.14 4.67
C LEU A 17 8.75 -0.81 5.35
N VAL A 18 9.92 -0.22 5.07
CA VAL A 18 10.32 1.09 5.61
C VAL A 18 9.34 2.18 5.18
N ILE A 19 8.91 2.20 3.91
CA ILE A 19 7.90 3.15 3.41
C ILE A 19 6.56 2.95 4.12
N VAL A 20 6.10 1.71 4.31
CA VAL A 20 4.85 1.43 5.04
C VAL A 20 4.94 1.91 6.48
N LEU A 21 6.07 1.68 7.16
CA LEU A 21 6.29 2.14 8.52
C LEU A 21 6.32 3.67 8.60
N ASP A 22 7.01 4.35 7.68
CA ASP A 22 7.04 5.81 7.63
C ASP A 22 5.64 6.42 7.47
N ILE A 23 4.85 5.89 6.53
CA ILE A 23 3.45 6.30 6.33
C ILE A 23 2.60 6.01 7.58
N ALA A 24 2.75 4.81 8.17
CA ALA A 24 2.02 4.43 9.38
C ALA A 24 2.34 5.36 10.55
N PHE A 25 3.63 5.67 10.76
CA PHE A 25 4.07 6.59 11.80
C PHE A 25 3.58 8.01 11.52
N SER A 26 3.65 8.51 10.28
CA SER A 26 3.12 9.82 9.90
C SER A 26 1.64 9.97 10.25
N ASP A 27 0.83 8.93 10.01
CA ASP A 27 -0.60 8.95 10.30
C ASP A 27 -0.94 8.61 11.76
N TYR A 28 -0.03 7.93 12.49
CA TYR A 28 -0.16 7.57 13.90
C TYR A 28 0.33 8.67 14.88
N PHE A 29 1.36 9.45 14.52
CA PHE A 29 1.88 10.51 15.38
C PHE A 29 0.83 11.55 15.84
N PRO A 30 -0.14 11.95 15.00
CA PRO A 30 -1.26 12.79 15.45
C PRO A 30 -2.09 12.16 16.57
N TRP A 31 -2.24 10.83 16.60
CA TRP A 31 -2.94 10.10 17.67
C TRP A 31 -2.17 10.12 18.98
N VAL A 32 -0.86 9.86 18.94
CA VAL A 32 0.00 9.96 20.14
C VAL A 32 -0.06 11.38 20.68
N LYS A 33 0.00 12.39 19.80
CA LYS A 33 -0.14 13.78 20.26
C LYS A 33 -1.51 14.04 20.89
N ALA A 34 -2.61 13.61 20.28
CA ALA A 34 -3.97 13.82 20.80
C ALA A 34 -4.27 13.07 22.11
N LEU A 35 -3.73 11.87 22.31
CA LEU A 35 -3.95 11.07 23.53
C LEU A 35 -3.17 11.60 24.75
N TYR A 36 -2.00 12.20 24.52
CA TYR A 36 -1.14 12.71 25.59
C TYR A 36 -1.29 14.23 25.85
N THR A 37 -2.22 14.91 25.17
CA THR A 37 -2.50 16.34 25.35
C THR A 37 -3.91 16.60 25.90
N SER A 38 -4.24 16.02 27.06
CA SER A 38 -5.40 16.49 27.85
C SER A 38 -5.23 17.96 28.28
N ASP A 39 -3.99 18.43 28.41
CA ASP A 39 -3.67 19.75 28.98
C ASP A 39 -3.22 20.79 27.92
N ASN A 40 -3.11 20.40 26.65
CA ASN A 40 -2.48 21.20 25.58
C ASN A 40 -3.33 21.35 24.31
N LEU A 41 -4.66 21.17 24.42
CA LEU A 41 -5.60 21.46 23.33
C LEU A 41 -5.43 22.88 22.76
N GLU A 42 -5.01 23.84 23.60
CA GLU A 42 -4.74 25.22 23.19
C GLU A 42 -3.45 25.38 22.38
N VAL A 43 -2.43 24.53 22.57
CA VAL A 43 -1.14 24.65 21.86
C VAL A 43 -1.23 24.11 20.43
N ILE A 44 -2.08 23.10 20.20
CA ILE A 44 -2.41 22.62 18.86
C ILE A 44 -3.27 23.66 18.12
N ALA A 45 -4.21 24.30 18.82
CA ALA A 45 -4.99 25.42 18.29
C ALA A 45 -4.17 26.71 18.04
N LEU A 46 -2.98 26.84 18.63
CA LEU A 46 -2.10 28.01 18.45
C LEU A 46 -1.17 27.89 17.22
N ASN A 47 -0.78 26.68 16.82
CA ASN A 47 0.15 26.45 15.70
C ASN A 47 -0.55 26.09 14.38
N GLU A 48 -1.75 25.54 14.43
CA GLU A 48 -2.65 25.47 13.29
C GLU A 48 -3.92 26.23 13.71
N LYS A 49 -4.45 27.11 12.84
CA LYS A 49 -5.76 27.76 13.04
C LYS A 49 -6.88 26.72 12.94
N ILE A 50 -6.80 25.64 13.69
CA ILE A 50 -7.85 24.65 13.86
C ILE A 50 -8.84 25.28 14.82
N THR A 51 -9.76 26.06 14.28
CA THR A 51 -11.01 26.37 14.97
C THR A 51 -11.60 25.04 15.46
N ASN A 52 -12.00 24.98 16.74
CA ASN A 52 -12.58 23.79 17.40
C ASN A 52 -13.65 23.04 16.57
N GLN A 53 -14.27 23.68 15.59
CA GLN A 53 -15.22 23.09 14.66
C GLN A 53 -14.64 22.05 13.69
N ASN A 54 -13.31 22.00 13.49
CA ASN A 54 -12.68 21.09 12.52
C ASN A 54 -11.80 19.98 13.15
N PHE A 55 -11.54 20.04 14.46
CA PHE A 55 -10.69 19.05 15.14
C PHE A 55 -11.24 17.62 15.02
N SER A 56 -12.56 17.45 15.23
CA SER A 56 -13.21 16.14 15.12
C SER A 56 -13.15 15.58 13.70
N LYS A 57 -13.36 16.42 12.68
CA LYS A 57 -13.24 16.03 11.27
C LYS A 57 -11.81 15.64 10.91
N LEU A 58 -10.83 16.44 11.34
CA LEU A 58 -9.41 16.15 11.14
C LEU A 58 -9.01 14.82 11.79
N LEU A 59 -9.44 14.58 13.02
CA LEU A 59 -9.17 13.35 13.74
C LEU A 59 -9.80 12.12 13.04
N VAL A 60 -11.04 12.23 12.57
CA VAL A 60 -11.69 11.17 11.77
C VAL A 60 -10.91 10.89 10.48
N VAL A 61 -10.52 11.93 9.73
CA VAL A 61 -9.74 11.77 8.48
C VAL A 61 -8.40 11.09 8.74
N LYS A 62 -7.64 11.51 9.76
CA LYS A 62 -6.35 10.89 10.13
C LYS A 62 -6.52 9.44 10.57
N THR A 63 -7.59 9.14 11.32
CA THR A 63 -7.92 7.77 11.74
C THR A 63 -8.20 6.86 10.56
N LEU A 64 -9.01 7.32 9.60
CA LEU A 64 -9.32 6.56 8.40
C LEU A 64 -8.07 6.33 7.53
N ARG A 65 -7.16 7.31 7.43
CA ARG A 65 -5.86 7.13 6.76
C ARG A 65 -5.01 6.06 7.44
N PHE A 66 -4.88 6.12 8.76
CA PHE A 66 -4.16 5.11 9.54
C PHE A 66 -4.75 3.71 9.36
N LEU A 67 -6.07 3.55 9.45
CA LEU A 67 -6.73 2.26 9.21
C LEU A 67 -6.49 1.74 7.79
N SER A 68 -6.39 2.63 6.81
CA SER A 68 -6.14 2.26 5.42
C SER A 68 -4.74 1.66 5.20
N VAL A 69 -3.77 1.91 6.10
CA VAL A 69 -2.44 1.26 6.07
C VAL A 69 -2.55 -0.26 6.12
N ALA A 70 -3.62 -0.81 6.71
CA ALA A 70 -3.88 -2.25 6.67
C ALA A 70 -3.93 -2.81 5.23
N PHE A 71 -4.41 -2.04 4.27
CA PHE A 71 -4.41 -2.43 2.85
C PHE A 71 -2.99 -2.54 2.29
N LEU A 72 -2.06 -1.67 2.68
CA LEU A 72 -0.66 -1.77 2.30
C LEU A 72 0.00 -3.02 2.90
N VAL A 73 -0.28 -3.33 4.17
CA VAL A 73 0.23 -4.53 4.84
C VAL A 73 -0.28 -5.79 4.14
N VAL A 74 -1.56 -5.84 3.79
CA VAL A 74 -2.16 -6.97 3.07
C VAL A 74 -1.60 -7.10 1.64
N ALA A 75 -1.42 -5.98 0.93
CA ALA A 75 -0.76 -5.97 -0.38
C ALA A 75 0.66 -6.55 -0.29
N PHE A 76 1.44 -6.11 0.70
CA PHE A 76 2.78 -6.63 0.94
C PHE A 76 2.80 -8.13 1.23
N TYR A 77 1.88 -8.62 2.06
CA TYR A 77 1.73 -10.04 2.36
C TYR A 77 1.52 -10.89 1.08
N PHE A 78 0.64 -10.46 0.19
CA PHE A 78 0.41 -11.15 -1.08
C PHE A 78 1.61 -11.08 -2.02
N TYR A 79 2.31 -9.94 -2.07
CA TYR A 79 3.52 -9.78 -2.87
C TYR A 79 4.65 -10.69 -2.36
N HIS A 80 4.82 -10.79 -1.05
CA HIS A 80 5.78 -11.71 -0.45
C HIS A 80 5.45 -13.18 -0.79
N LYS A 81 4.17 -13.56 -0.72
CA LYS A 81 3.73 -14.91 -1.11
C LYS A 81 4.03 -15.21 -2.60
N PHE A 82 3.84 -14.22 -3.47
CA PHE A 82 4.21 -14.33 -4.89
C PHE A 82 5.71 -14.58 -5.08
N LEU A 83 6.56 -13.80 -4.40
CA LEU A 83 8.02 -13.99 -4.47
C LEU A 83 8.45 -15.37 -3.96
N LYS A 84 7.81 -15.87 -2.90
CA LYS A 84 8.06 -17.22 -2.39
C LYS A 84 7.71 -18.30 -3.42
N ASN A 85 6.59 -18.16 -4.12
CA ASN A 85 6.14 -19.12 -5.14
C ASN A 85 7.07 -19.15 -6.37
N ILE A 86 7.58 -18.00 -6.81
CA ILE A 86 8.53 -17.93 -7.92
C ILE A 86 9.85 -18.62 -7.56
N LYS A 87 10.28 -18.54 -6.29
CA LYS A 87 11.50 -19.19 -5.82
C LYS A 87 11.42 -20.72 -5.87
N SER A 88 10.22 -21.32 -5.78
CA SER A 88 10.01 -22.77 -5.85
C SER A 88 9.89 -23.31 -7.28
N ASN A 89 10.42 -22.63 -8.30
CA ASN A 89 10.38 -22.99 -9.74
C ASN A 89 8.98 -23.07 -10.38
N VAL A 90 7.96 -22.55 -9.70
CA VAL A 90 6.60 -22.51 -10.22
C VAL A 90 6.34 -21.09 -10.73
N LEU A 91 7.01 -20.71 -11.84
CA LEU A 91 7.00 -19.33 -12.33
C LEU A 91 5.64 -18.95 -12.95
N PHE A 92 5.14 -19.77 -13.87
CA PHE A 92 3.87 -19.58 -14.57
C PHE A 92 2.82 -20.53 -14.01
N ASN A 93 2.14 -20.10 -12.95
CA ASN A 93 1.03 -20.80 -12.32
C ASN A 93 -0.11 -19.82 -12.05
N LYS A 94 -1.33 -20.37 -12.09
CA LYS A 94 -2.58 -19.73 -11.72
C LYS A 94 -2.51 -18.91 -10.44
N ASP A 95 -1.82 -19.42 -9.43
CA ASP A 95 -1.74 -18.76 -8.14
C ASP A 95 -0.90 -17.47 -8.18
N ASN A 96 0.09 -17.38 -9.06
CA ASN A 96 1.00 -16.23 -9.10
C ASN A 96 0.33 -15.00 -9.70
N TYR A 97 -0.36 -15.13 -10.84
CA TYR A 97 -1.08 -13.97 -11.39
C TYR A 97 -2.23 -13.52 -10.49
N ARG A 98 -2.89 -14.46 -9.79
CA ARG A 98 -3.93 -14.13 -8.81
C ARG A 98 -3.38 -13.31 -7.64
N LEU A 99 -2.17 -13.64 -7.17
CA LEU A 99 -1.50 -12.87 -6.13
C LEU A 99 -1.18 -11.45 -6.62
N LEU A 100 -0.63 -11.30 -7.83
CA LEU A 100 -0.34 -9.99 -8.42
C LEU A 100 -1.60 -9.12 -8.56
N PHE A 101 -2.71 -9.69 -9.04
CA PHE A 101 -3.99 -8.95 -9.11
C PHE A 101 -4.48 -8.52 -7.73
N ARG A 102 -4.38 -9.37 -6.70
CA ARG A 102 -4.73 -8.99 -5.32
C ARG A 102 -3.87 -7.83 -4.84
N VAL A 103 -2.55 -7.88 -5.04
CA VAL A 103 -1.64 -6.77 -4.69
C VAL A 103 -2.11 -5.47 -5.34
N SER A 104 -2.35 -5.49 -6.66
CA SER A 104 -2.85 -4.31 -7.38
C SER A 104 -4.18 -3.80 -6.83
N THR A 105 -5.14 -4.69 -6.55
CA THR A 105 -6.45 -4.29 -6.02
C THR A 105 -6.30 -3.56 -4.68
N PHE A 106 -5.50 -4.10 -3.77
CA PHE A 106 -5.29 -3.48 -2.45
C PHE A 106 -4.60 -2.12 -2.55
N LEU A 107 -3.62 -1.96 -3.44
CA LEU A 107 -2.98 -0.66 -3.68
C LEU A 107 -3.94 0.36 -4.29
N ILE A 108 -4.83 -0.05 -5.20
CA ILE A 108 -5.87 0.82 -5.77
C ILE A 108 -6.88 1.24 -4.70
N VAL A 109 -7.35 0.30 -3.87
CA VAL A 109 -8.29 0.60 -2.76
C VAL A 109 -7.66 1.60 -1.79
N TYR A 110 -6.40 1.39 -1.40
CA TYR A 110 -5.64 2.34 -0.58
C TYR A 110 -5.59 3.73 -1.22
N ALA A 111 -5.24 3.81 -2.51
CA ALA A 111 -5.14 5.07 -3.24
C ALA A 111 -6.49 5.80 -3.33
N ILE A 112 -7.59 5.08 -3.58
CA ILE A 112 -8.96 5.62 -3.63
C ILE A 112 -9.36 6.18 -2.27
N ILE A 113 -9.12 5.43 -1.18
CA ILE A 113 -9.43 5.89 0.18
C ILE A 113 -8.70 7.20 0.46
N HIS A 114 -7.40 7.27 0.21
CA HIS A 114 -6.66 8.49 0.42
C HIS A 114 -7.10 9.63 -0.52
N TYR A 115 -7.48 9.34 -1.75
CA TYR A 115 -8.01 10.35 -2.68
C TYR A 115 -9.32 10.96 -2.14
N ILE A 116 -10.25 10.13 -1.67
CA ILE A 116 -11.50 10.57 -1.03
C ILE A 116 -11.20 11.38 0.23
N LEU A 117 -10.32 10.87 1.11
CA LEU A 117 -9.96 11.54 2.36
C LEU A 117 -9.26 12.89 2.13
N ASN A 118 -8.51 13.05 1.03
CA ASN A 118 -7.91 14.33 0.66
C ASN A 118 -8.97 15.38 0.30
N TYR A 119 -10.10 15.00 -0.30
CA TYR A 119 -11.19 15.94 -0.57
C TYR A 119 -11.77 16.55 0.72
N PHE A 120 -11.71 15.80 1.83
CA PHE A 120 -12.19 16.24 3.14
C PHE A 120 -11.12 16.91 4.01
N ASP A 121 -9.86 16.93 3.59
CA ASP A 121 -8.74 17.49 4.34
C ASP A 121 -8.41 18.90 3.83
N VAL A 122 -8.81 19.91 4.59
CA VAL A 122 -8.68 21.34 4.22
C VAL A 122 -7.21 21.81 4.24
N GLU A 123 -6.32 21.07 4.92
CA GLU A 123 -4.93 21.49 5.17
C GLU A 123 -3.92 21.01 4.13
N ARG A 124 -4.28 20.08 3.24
CA ARG A 124 -3.33 19.52 2.27
C ARG A 124 -3.70 19.85 0.83
N GLY A 125 -2.83 20.65 0.20
CA GLY A 125 -2.69 20.64 -1.26
C GLY A 125 -2.47 19.20 -1.75
N TYR A 126 -3.11 18.85 -2.86
CA TYR A 126 -3.16 17.53 -3.49
C TYR A 126 -2.03 16.57 -3.08
N PHE A 127 -2.32 15.61 -2.21
CA PHE A 127 -1.38 14.54 -1.88
C PHE A 127 -1.14 13.69 -3.13
N ASN A 128 0.12 13.60 -3.57
CA ASN A 128 0.48 12.92 -4.81
C ASN A 128 0.56 11.40 -4.60
N ASN A 129 -0.58 10.73 -4.53
CA ASN A 129 -0.66 9.25 -4.53
C ASN A 129 -0.49 8.64 -5.93
N GLY A 130 -0.12 9.44 -6.94
CA GLY A 130 0.06 8.97 -8.31
C GLY A 130 1.07 7.82 -8.41
N TYR A 131 2.10 7.82 -7.55
CA TYR A 131 3.08 6.73 -7.51
C TYR A 131 2.46 5.40 -7.06
N VAL A 132 1.52 5.39 -6.10
CA VAL A 132 0.87 4.15 -5.64
C VAL A 132 -0.01 3.57 -6.75
N VAL A 133 -0.75 4.43 -7.45
CA VAL A 133 -1.57 4.04 -8.60
C VAL A 133 -0.69 3.50 -9.74
N PHE A 134 0.43 4.17 -10.02
CA PHE A 134 1.39 3.73 -11.03
C PHE A 134 1.98 2.35 -10.71
N ILE A 135 2.38 2.11 -9.46
CA ILE A 135 2.85 0.79 -8.99
C ILE A 135 1.73 -0.24 -9.16
N ALA A 136 0.50 0.09 -8.78
CA ALA A 136 -0.62 -0.84 -8.90
C ALA A 136 -0.89 -1.25 -10.36
N ILE A 137 -0.94 -0.28 -11.29
CA ILE A 137 -1.10 -0.53 -12.73
C ILE A 137 0.03 -1.40 -13.25
N THR A 138 1.28 -1.10 -12.88
CA THR A 138 2.45 -1.89 -13.29
C THR A 138 2.32 -3.34 -12.83
N ILE A 139 1.95 -3.56 -11.56
CA ILE A 139 1.75 -4.90 -11.00
C ILE A 139 0.59 -5.62 -11.71
N TYR A 140 -0.49 -4.90 -12.02
CA TYR A 140 -1.61 -5.45 -12.80
C TYR A 140 -1.17 -5.93 -14.18
N SER A 141 -0.40 -5.11 -14.91
CA SER A 141 0.15 -5.48 -16.21
C SER A 141 1.03 -6.73 -16.13
N PHE A 142 1.86 -6.86 -15.10
CA PHE A 142 2.60 -8.11 -14.85
C PHE A 142 1.65 -9.29 -14.58
N GLY A 143 0.56 -9.07 -13.85
CA GLY A 143 -0.49 -10.09 -13.65
C GLY A 143 -1.08 -10.60 -14.96
N GLU A 144 -1.42 -9.72 -15.91
CA GLU A 144 -1.93 -10.12 -17.23
C GLU A 144 -0.87 -10.88 -18.05
N ILE A 145 0.39 -10.44 -18.03
CA ILE A 145 1.50 -11.16 -18.69
C ILE A 145 1.63 -12.58 -18.13
N PHE A 146 1.62 -12.74 -16.80
CA PHE A 146 1.71 -14.05 -16.15
C PHE A 146 0.50 -14.93 -16.45
N LYS A 147 -0.70 -14.36 -16.51
CA LYS A 147 -1.94 -15.06 -16.87
C LYS A 147 -1.87 -15.59 -18.30
N TYR A 148 -1.43 -14.76 -19.25
CA TYR A 148 -1.23 -15.17 -20.63
C TYR A 148 -0.16 -16.27 -20.75
N ALA A 149 1.02 -16.07 -20.13
CA ALA A 149 2.09 -17.06 -20.16
C ALA A 149 1.68 -18.40 -19.51
N THR A 150 0.89 -18.37 -18.44
CA THR A 150 0.33 -19.59 -17.82
C THR A 150 -0.61 -20.32 -18.78
N LYS A 151 -1.44 -19.59 -19.53
CA LYS A 151 -2.33 -20.19 -20.53
C LYS A 151 -1.55 -20.89 -21.64
N VAL A 152 -0.56 -20.20 -22.21
CA VAL A 152 0.31 -20.77 -23.27
C VAL A 152 1.06 -22.00 -22.78
N LYS A 153 1.60 -21.97 -21.55
CA LYS A 153 2.27 -23.12 -20.96
C LYS A 153 1.33 -24.33 -20.88
N ASN A 154 0.12 -24.14 -20.38
CA ASN A 154 -0.86 -25.23 -20.25
C ASN A 154 -1.28 -25.79 -21.61
N GLU A 155 -1.42 -24.94 -22.63
CA GLU A 155 -1.74 -25.37 -24.00
C GLU A 155 -0.59 -26.21 -24.62
N ASN A 156 0.66 -25.80 -24.39
CA ASN A 156 1.83 -26.55 -24.83
C ASN A 156 2.02 -27.87 -24.06
N ASP A 157 1.77 -27.88 -22.75
CA ASP A 157 1.85 -29.09 -21.92
C ASP A 157 0.73 -30.11 -22.26
N LEU A 158 -0.35 -29.69 -22.94
CA LEU A 158 -1.43 -30.56 -23.41
C LEU A 158 -1.22 -31.10 -24.83
N THR A 159 -0.28 -30.53 -25.59
CA THR A 159 -0.02 -30.89 -27.01
C THR A 159 1.21 -31.76 -27.20
N ILE A 160 2.03 -31.95 -26.16
CA ILE A 160 3.18 -32.88 -26.11
C ILE A 160 2.76 -34.16 -25.39
#